data_AF-A0AAV9PM61-F1
#
_entry.id   AF-A0AAV9PM61-F1
#
_cell.length_a   1.000
_cell.length_b   1.000
_cell.length_c   1.000
_cell.angle_alpha   90.00
_cell.angle_beta   90.00
_cell.angle_gamma   90.00
#
_symmetry.space_group_name_H-M   'P 1'
#
loop_
_entity.id
_entity.type
_entity.pdbx_description
1 polymer ?
#
loop_
_entity_poly.entity_id
_entity_poly.type
_entity_poly.pdbx_seq_one_letter_code
_entity_poly.pdbx_strand_id
1 'polypeptide(L)'
;MAEAAGLAFGGVGLVALLDTAMSTFDKIDAAKSYGKDYQKLALKAYFLRLRLSRWAEALQLVDKAADEPCYYNPAGVPLDDQSKQVGAPATGGPLNETEYDNVRQLLGQIGSDIERTKRYAERYDQIKTGGQVTTQDQRELDMIDKLISKVNSLALKRQKGTSISRKALWAVRDGGKFRNLLEQIDESLTDLEKIFPDATKAKQRQVRDELVKTDAEELVRPSGIEEPADDGQATMAVLAEATTGVDALLQEAIKKAVPGDDLKNRFESEVVMIENVRLSQGLEVMSGYVGPTNVGRTSVFSGSMKGSGNARIFQGEYYGSKRVFDD
;
A
#
# COMPACT_ATOMS: atom_id res chain seq x y z
N MET A 1 5.14 31.41 -7.15
CA MET A 1 6.42 30.69 -7.36
C MET A 1 6.05 29.33 -7.94
N ALA A 2 6.63 29.02 -9.10
CA ALA A 2 5.99 28.22 -10.14
C ALA A 2 6.25 26.71 -9.98
N GLU A 3 5.26 25.96 -9.51
CA GLU A 3 5.22 24.50 -9.69
C GLU A 3 3.76 24.09 -9.93
N ALA A 4 3.52 23.22 -10.91
CA ALA A 4 2.23 22.84 -11.51
C ALA A 4 1.48 23.89 -12.36
N ALA A 5 1.61 25.21 -12.12
CA ALA A 5 1.01 26.22 -13.02
C ALA A 5 1.78 26.41 -14.36
N GLY A 6 2.94 25.75 -14.50
CA GLY A 6 3.80 25.79 -15.70
C GLY A 6 4.13 24.41 -16.25
N LEU A 7 3.33 23.38 -15.96
CA LEU A 7 3.45 22.05 -16.57
C LEU A 7 2.75 22.09 -17.94
N ALA A 8 3.27 22.94 -18.83
CA ALA A 8 2.87 22.94 -20.23
C ALA A 8 3.21 21.56 -20.81
N PHE A 9 2.21 20.90 -21.38
CA PHE A 9 2.15 19.48 -21.74
C PHE A 9 3.11 19.03 -22.86
N GLY A 10 4.32 19.55 -22.94
CA GLY A 10 5.36 19.11 -23.90
C GLY A 10 6.57 18.51 -23.19
N GLY A 11 6.65 17.17 -23.09
CA GLY A 11 7.89 16.46 -22.78
C GLY A 11 7.97 15.66 -21.47
N VAL A 12 6.97 15.71 -20.59
CA VAL A 12 6.99 14.94 -19.33
C VAL A 12 6.56 13.49 -19.59
N GLY A 13 7.45 12.53 -19.32
CA GLY A 13 7.18 11.09 -19.44
C GLY A 13 6.23 10.55 -18.36
N LEU A 14 5.61 9.39 -18.60
CA LEU A 14 4.61 8.80 -17.70
C LEU A 14 5.10 8.60 -16.26
N VAL A 15 6.39 8.25 -16.07
CA VAL A 15 6.99 8.05 -14.73
C VAL A 15 6.95 9.34 -13.91
N ALA A 16 7.26 10.49 -14.51
CA ALA A 16 7.25 11.78 -13.81
C ALA A 16 5.81 12.25 -13.49
N LEU A 17 4.84 11.96 -14.37
CA LEU A 17 3.42 12.22 -14.08
C LEU A 17 2.89 11.31 -12.98
N LEU A 18 3.26 10.03 -13.00
CA LEU A 18 2.93 9.08 -11.95
C LEU A 18 3.52 9.52 -10.60
N ASP A 19 4.80 9.89 -10.56
CA ASP A 19 5.44 10.38 -9.34
C ASP A 19 4.79 11.68 -8.84
N THR A 20 4.41 12.57 -9.77
CA THR A 20 3.66 13.78 -9.42
C THR A 20 2.30 13.42 -8.82
N ALA A 21 1.52 12.55 -9.45
CA ALA A 21 0.22 12.09 -8.97
C ALA A 21 0.35 11.44 -7.59
N MET A 22 1.32 10.54 -7.42
CA MET A 22 1.52 9.83 -6.16
C MET A 22 2.04 10.70 -5.03
N SER A 23 3.04 11.56 -5.29
CA SER A 23 3.61 12.46 -4.29
C SER A 23 2.60 13.48 -3.79
N THR A 24 1.50 13.72 -4.50
CA THR A 24 0.45 14.61 -4.02
C THR A 24 -0.36 14.04 -2.84
N PHE A 25 -0.42 12.71 -2.69
CA PHE A 25 -1.05 12.03 -1.55
C PHE A 25 -0.20 12.09 -0.28
N ASP A 26 1.14 12.12 -0.39
CA ASP A 26 2.09 12.27 0.74
C ASP A 26 1.88 13.54 1.58
N LYS A 27 1.00 14.41 1.12
CA LYS A 27 0.81 15.73 1.66
C LYS A 27 -0.59 15.95 2.23
N ILE A 28 -1.46 14.94 2.26
CA ILE A 28 -2.76 15.05 2.93
C ILE A 28 -2.50 14.91 4.43
N ASP A 29 -2.63 16.00 5.17
CA ASP A 29 -2.63 15.99 6.62
C ASP A 29 -3.78 15.10 7.10
N ALA A 30 -3.51 14.22 8.05
CA ALA A 30 -4.52 13.35 8.65
C ALA A 30 -4.70 13.67 10.14
N ALA A 31 -4.26 14.84 10.60
CA ALA A 31 -4.25 15.17 12.02
C ALA A 31 -5.61 14.92 12.70
N LYS A 32 -5.56 14.30 13.87
CA LYS A 32 -6.73 13.99 14.71
C LYS A 32 -7.60 15.21 15.02
N SER A 33 -7.02 16.41 14.96
CA SER A 33 -7.69 17.70 15.18
C SER A 33 -8.80 18.02 14.17
N TYR A 34 -8.83 17.36 13.02
CA TYR A 34 -9.89 17.51 12.00
C TYR A 34 -11.12 16.61 12.24
N GLY A 35 -11.04 15.69 13.21
CA GLY A 35 -12.14 14.79 13.57
C GLY A 35 -12.22 13.51 12.73
N LYS A 36 -13.10 12.61 13.17
CA LYS A 36 -13.22 11.23 12.68
C LYS A 36 -13.58 11.14 11.20
N ASP A 37 -14.57 11.91 10.74
CA ASP A 37 -15.01 11.89 9.33
C ASP A 37 -13.89 12.31 8.38
N TYR A 38 -13.07 13.28 8.79
CA TYR A 38 -11.93 13.71 8.01
C TYR A 38 -10.86 12.62 7.91
N GLN A 39 -10.52 11.98 9.03
CA GLN A 39 -9.55 10.88 9.02
C GLN A 39 -10.00 9.69 8.16
N LYS A 40 -11.30 9.39 8.14
CA LYS A 40 -11.86 8.39 7.22
C LYS A 40 -11.67 8.77 5.75
N LEU A 41 -11.89 10.04 5.40
CA LEU A 41 -11.62 10.53 4.04
C LEU A 41 -10.12 10.51 3.71
N ALA A 42 -9.26 10.85 4.67
CA ALA A 42 -7.81 10.73 4.50
C ALA A 42 -7.42 9.27 4.22
N LEU A 43 -7.92 8.31 5.00
CA LEU A 43 -7.70 6.89 4.79
C LEU A 43 -8.16 6.43 3.39
N LYS A 44 -9.31 6.89 2.90
CA LYS A 44 -9.77 6.63 1.52
C LYS A 44 -8.77 7.16 0.47
N ALA A 45 -8.21 8.36 0.69
CA ALA A 45 -7.19 8.91 -0.19
C ALA A 45 -5.95 8.01 -0.27
N TYR A 46 -5.48 7.49 0.87
CA TYR A 46 -4.35 6.56 0.89
C TYR A 46 -4.68 5.21 0.23
N PHE A 47 -5.93 4.75 0.26
CA PHE A 47 -6.35 3.58 -0.53
C PHE A 47 -6.33 3.84 -2.04
N LEU A 48 -6.77 5.01 -2.50
CA LEU A 48 -6.63 5.41 -3.92
C LEU A 48 -5.16 5.45 -4.34
N ARG A 49 -4.28 5.99 -3.48
CA ARG A 49 -2.83 5.93 -3.71
C ARG A 49 -2.34 4.48 -3.84
N LEU A 50 -2.75 3.59 -2.93
CA LEU A 50 -2.37 2.19 -2.98
C LEU A 50 -2.86 1.51 -4.27
N ARG A 51 -4.07 1.82 -4.73
CA ARG A 51 -4.62 1.35 -6.01
C ARG A 51 -3.81 1.84 -7.20
N LEU A 52 -3.48 3.13 -7.25
CA LEU A 52 -2.60 3.70 -8.28
C LEU A 52 -1.21 3.05 -8.30
N SER A 53 -0.63 2.78 -7.12
CA SER A 53 0.67 2.08 -7.04
C SER A 53 0.63 0.67 -7.62
N ARG A 54 -0.47 -0.07 -7.41
CA ARG A 54 -0.66 -1.42 -7.98
C ARG A 54 -0.80 -1.37 -9.48
N TRP A 55 -1.54 -0.41 -10.00
CA TRP A 55 -1.69 -0.20 -11.45
C TRP A 55 -0.33 0.10 -12.10
N ALA A 56 0.47 0.98 -11.50
CA ALA A 56 1.79 1.33 -12.01
C ALA A 56 2.78 0.16 -11.98
N GLU A 57 2.80 -0.60 -10.89
CA GLU A 57 3.61 -1.81 -10.72
C GLU A 57 3.23 -2.88 -11.76
N ALA A 58 1.93 -3.08 -12.02
CA ALA A 58 1.44 -4.01 -13.02
C ALA A 58 1.91 -3.65 -14.44
N LEU A 59 2.00 -2.35 -14.75
CA LEU A 59 2.54 -1.84 -16.02
C LEU A 59 4.07 -1.72 -16.04
N GLN A 60 4.76 -2.06 -14.95
CA GLN A 60 6.20 -1.92 -14.80
C GLN A 60 6.68 -0.48 -15.04
N LEU A 61 5.86 0.52 -14.67
CA LEU A 61 6.22 1.93 -14.78
C LEU A 61 7.19 2.39 -13.68
N VAL A 62 7.37 1.56 -12.64
CA VAL A 62 8.36 1.81 -11.58
C VAL A 62 9.52 0.85 -11.77
N ASP A 63 10.73 1.41 -11.80
CA ASP A 63 11.95 0.67 -12.04
C ASP A 63 12.33 -0.14 -10.79
N LYS A 64 12.64 -1.44 -10.97
CA LYS A 64 13.11 -2.31 -9.87
C LYS A 64 14.63 -2.32 -9.75
N ALA A 65 15.35 -1.67 -10.66
CA ALA A 65 16.78 -1.88 -10.90
C ALA A 65 17.69 -0.72 -10.48
N ALA A 66 17.32 0.12 -9.51
CA ALA A 66 18.18 1.20 -9.03
C ALA A 66 19.03 0.80 -7.81
N ASP A 67 19.97 -0.14 -7.99
CA ASP A 67 21.22 -0.16 -7.21
C ASP A 67 22.29 0.77 -7.82
N GLU A 68 22.00 1.39 -8.98
CA GLU A 68 22.75 2.55 -9.48
C GLU A 68 21.95 3.84 -9.27
N PRO A 69 22.50 4.85 -8.57
CA PRO A 69 21.81 6.10 -8.29
C PRO A 69 21.65 6.88 -9.60
N CYS A 70 20.40 7.03 -10.05
CA CYS A 70 20.06 7.94 -11.13
C CYS A 70 20.27 9.39 -10.63
N TYR A 71 21.42 9.97 -10.94
CA TYR A 71 21.74 11.35 -10.63
C TYR A 71 20.87 12.30 -11.48
N TYR A 72 19.82 12.84 -10.87
CA TYR A 72 19.26 14.14 -11.28
C TYR A 72 19.33 15.11 -10.10
N ASN A 73 19.98 16.25 -10.33
CA ASN A 73 20.05 17.36 -9.35
C ASN A 73 18.81 18.26 -9.50
N PRO A 74 18.33 18.93 -8.43
CA PRO A 74 17.02 19.60 -8.38
C PRO A 74 16.95 20.94 -9.14
N ALA A 75 17.83 21.16 -10.13
CA ALA A 75 17.91 22.39 -10.91
C ALA A 75 17.64 22.20 -12.43
N GLY A 76 17.32 20.99 -12.89
CA GLY A 76 16.69 20.80 -14.21
C GLY A 76 17.48 21.21 -15.45
N VAL A 77 18.82 21.11 -15.45
CA VAL A 77 19.64 21.30 -16.67
C VAL A 77 20.48 20.05 -16.94
N PRO A 78 20.38 19.42 -18.12
CA PRO A 78 21.36 18.44 -18.58
C PRO A 78 22.67 19.16 -18.96
N LEU A 79 23.78 18.74 -18.37
CA LEU A 79 25.10 18.99 -18.97
C LEU A 79 25.32 17.94 -20.06
N ASP A 80 25.90 18.42 -21.17
CA ASP A 80 26.37 17.76 -22.41
C ASP A 80 25.39 17.13 -23.42
N ASP A 81 24.90 18.01 -24.29
CA ASP A 81 25.09 18.05 -25.75
C ASP A 81 25.29 16.73 -26.56
N GLN A 82 24.41 16.58 -27.57
CA GLN A 82 24.50 15.73 -28.77
C GLN A 82 23.95 14.29 -28.78
N SER A 83 22.78 14.05 -28.17
CA SER A 83 21.88 13.04 -28.73
C SER A 83 20.45 13.58 -28.94
N LYS A 84 20.07 13.51 -30.21
CA LYS A 84 18.85 13.95 -30.86
C LYS A 84 17.59 13.46 -30.13
N GLN A 85 16.56 14.31 -30.13
CA GLN A 85 15.13 13.98 -30.08
C GLN A 85 14.78 12.49 -29.80
N VAL A 86 14.36 12.18 -28.57
CA VAL A 86 13.63 10.93 -28.27
C VAL A 86 12.45 11.27 -27.36
N GLY A 87 11.40 11.82 -27.98
CA GLY A 87 10.10 12.09 -27.35
C GLY A 87 8.97 11.22 -27.92
N ALA A 88 9.32 10.16 -28.66
CA ALA A 88 8.39 9.10 -29.05
C ALA A 88 8.90 7.79 -28.44
N PRO A 89 8.04 6.94 -27.85
CA PRO A 89 8.48 5.66 -27.35
C PRO A 89 8.99 4.83 -28.52
N ALA A 90 10.20 4.27 -28.37
CA ALA A 90 10.63 3.15 -29.17
C ALA A 90 9.52 2.09 -29.16
N THR A 91 9.25 1.55 -30.33
CA THR A 91 8.25 0.52 -30.70
C THR A 91 8.46 -0.83 -29.97
N GLY A 92 8.48 -0.83 -28.64
CA GLY A 92 8.69 -2.02 -27.81
C GLY A 92 8.15 -1.96 -26.38
N GLY A 93 7.53 -0.85 -25.96
CA GLY A 93 6.78 -0.79 -24.69
C GLY A 93 5.40 -1.48 -24.80
N PRO A 94 4.76 -1.85 -23.69
CA PRO A 94 3.48 -2.55 -23.72
C PRO A 94 2.33 -1.69 -24.26
N LEU A 95 2.45 -0.35 -24.20
CA LEU A 95 1.42 0.61 -24.61
C LEU A 95 1.61 1.05 -26.07
N ASN A 96 0.52 1.14 -26.82
CA ASN A 96 0.50 1.85 -28.11
C ASN A 96 0.43 3.38 -27.92
N GLU A 97 0.57 4.15 -29.01
CA GLU A 97 0.61 5.62 -28.97
C GLU A 97 -0.67 6.23 -28.37
N THR A 98 -1.85 5.72 -28.74
CA THR A 98 -3.14 6.19 -28.21
C THR A 98 -3.30 5.84 -26.73
N GLU A 99 -2.91 4.64 -26.32
CA GLU A 99 -2.92 4.22 -24.91
C GLU A 99 -1.97 5.08 -24.07
N TYR A 100 -0.79 5.39 -24.60
CA TYR A 100 0.18 6.25 -23.96
C TYR A 100 -0.38 7.66 -23.71
N ASP A 101 -1.00 8.27 -24.72
CA ASP A 101 -1.61 9.60 -24.59
C ASP A 101 -2.80 9.60 -23.62
N ASN A 102 -3.65 8.56 -23.65
CA ASN A 102 -4.76 8.43 -22.70
C ASN A 102 -4.26 8.31 -21.26
N VAL A 103 -3.23 7.48 -21.01
CA VAL A 103 -2.61 7.35 -19.69
C VAL A 103 -2.01 8.68 -19.24
N ARG A 104 -1.31 9.37 -20.14
CA ARG A 104 -0.71 10.68 -19.87
C ARG A 104 -1.77 11.71 -19.48
N GLN A 105 -2.90 11.73 -20.19
CA GLN A 105 -4.02 12.61 -19.90
C GLN A 105 -4.63 12.32 -18.52
N LEU A 106 -4.92 11.05 -18.21
CA LEU A 106 -5.53 10.67 -16.94
C LEU A 106 -4.62 10.93 -15.73
N LEU A 107 -3.33 10.62 -15.83
CA LEU A 107 -2.37 10.98 -14.76
C LEU A 107 -2.25 12.49 -14.59
N GLY A 108 -2.27 13.25 -15.69
CA GLY A 108 -2.30 14.71 -15.67
C GLY A 108 -3.58 15.27 -15.03
N GLN A 109 -4.73 14.63 -15.27
CA GLN A 109 -6.01 14.98 -14.67
C GLN A 109 -6.00 14.75 -13.16
N ILE A 110 -5.54 13.59 -12.68
CA ILE A 110 -5.37 13.29 -11.25
C ILE A 110 -4.51 14.38 -10.58
N GLY A 111 -3.36 14.71 -11.16
CA GLY A 111 -2.50 15.77 -10.63
C GLY A 111 -3.19 17.14 -10.59
N SER A 112 -3.98 17.45 -11.62
CA SER A 112 -4.70 18.72 -11.76
C SER A 112 -5.86 18.87 -10.77
N ASP A 113 -6.63 17.81 -10.54
CA ASP A 113 -7.78 17.82 -9.62
C ASP A 113 -7.31 17.99 -8.17
N ILE A 114 -6.20 17.34 -7.82
CA ILE A 114 -5.56 17.50 -6.51
C ILE A 114 -5.01 18.92 -6.34
N GLU A 115 -4.33 19.47 -7.35
CA GLU A 115 -3.78 20.82 -7.28
C GLU A 115 -4.89 21.89 -7.24
N ARG A 116 -5.98 21.69 -7.98
CA ARG A 116 -7.17 22.54 -7.90
C ARG A 116 -7.73 22.55 -6.48
N THR A 117 -7.84 21.37 -5.86
CA THR A 117 -8.34 21.25 -4.49
C THR A 117 -7.41 21.92 -3.48
N LYS A 118 -6.08 21.82 -3.65
CA LYS A 118 -5.11 22.54 -2.82
C LYS A 118 -5.25 24.05 -2.86
N ARG A 119 -5.61 24.64 -4.00
CA ARG A 119 -5.83 26.11 -4.10
C ARG A 119 -6.95 26.59 -3.17
N TYR A 120 -7.87 25.71 -2.83
CA TYR A 120 -8.96 25.96 -1.88
C TYR A 120 -8.70 25.37 -0.49
N ALA A 121 -7.59 24.64 -0.31
CA ALA A 121 -7.15 24.16 0.98
C ALA A 121 -6.43 25.30 1.71
N GLU A 122 -6.82 25.56 2.95
CA GLU A 122 -6.09 26.51 3.80
C GLU A 122 -4.69 25.94 4.09
N ARG A 123 -3.65 26.75 3.90
CA ARG A 123 -2.32 26.43 4.45
C ARG A 123 -2.44 26.46 5.97
N TYR A 124 -1.98 25.40 6.61
CA TYR A 124 -2.20 25.20 8.04
C TYR A 124 -1.33 26.13 8.90
N ASP A 125 -1.98 26.84 9.83
CA ASP A 125 -1.44 27.23 11.13
C ASP A 125 -2.14 26.38 12.20
N GLN A 126 -1.37 25.93 13.20
CA GLN A 126 -1.82 24.96 14.21
C GLN A 126 -3.09 25.39 14.96
N ILE A 127 -4.24 24.76 14.66
CA ILE A 127 -5.45 24.92 15.47
C ILE A 127 -5.42 23.93 16.63
N LYS A 128 -5.35 24.46 17.85
CA LYS A 128 -5.63 23.70 19.08
C LYS A 128 -7.15 23.51 19.19
N THR A 129 -7.68 22.40 18.72
CA THR A 129 -9.10 22.06 18.94
C THR A 129 -9.28 21.61 20.39
N GLY A 130 -9.86 22.47 21.24
CA GLY A 130 -10.12 22.24 22.67
C GLY A 130 -11.44 21.50 22.96
N GLY A 131 -11.80 20.50 22.16
CA GLY A 131 -13.00 19.68 22.38
C GLY A 131 -12.69 18.45 23.26
N GLN A 132 -13.60 18.08 24.17
CA GLN A 132 -13.54 16.79 24.86
C GLN A 132 -13.77 15.65 23.85
N VAL A 133 -12.69 14.97 23.46
CA VAL A 133 -12.75 13.73 22.67
C VAL A 133 -13.04 12.57 23.63
N THR A 134 -14.00 11.71 23.30
CA THR A 134 -14.27 10.52 24.12
C THR A 134 -13.12 9.52 24.01
N THR A 135 -12.94 8.66 25.02
CA THR A 135 -11.91 7.61 24.97
C THR A 135 -12.11 6.64 23.79
N GLN A 136 -13.35 6.41 23.37
CA GLN A 136 -13.67 5.56 22.22
C GLN A 136 -13.32 6.24 20.89
N ASP A 137 -13.66 7.52 20.73
CA ASP A 137 -13.28 8.28 19.54
C ASP A 137 -11.76 8.36 19.40
N GLN A 138 -11.05 8.57 20.51
CA GLN A 138 -9.59 8.61 20.50
C GLN A 138 -8.97 7.28 20.04
N ARG A 139 -9.51 6.13 20.48
CA ARG A 139 -9.05 4.80 20.04
C ARG A 139 -9.26 4.58 18.54
N GLU A 140 -10.41 4.98 18.02
CA GLU A 140 -10.69 4.85 16.58
C GLU A 140 -9.80 5.77 15.74
N LEU A 141 -9.54 7.00 16.20
CA LEU A 141 -8.61 7.92 15.52
C LEU A 141 -7.18 7.36 15.51
N ASP A 142 -6.72 6.79 16.64
CA ASP A 142 -5.41 6.13 16.73
C ASP A 142 -5.32 4.92 15.79
N MET A 143 -6.41 4.16 15.64
CA MET A 143 -6.51 3.04 14.72
C MET A 143 -6.45 3.49 13.26
N ILE A 144 -7.20 4.54 12.88
CA ILE A 144 -7.17 5.09 11.53
C ILE A 144 -5.77 5.61 11.17
N ASP A 145 -5.09 6.29 12.09
CA ASP A 145 -3.72 6.77 11.87
C ASP A 145 -2.71 5.63 11.64
N LYS A 146 -2.84 4.53 12.40
CA LYS A 146 -2.04 3.32 12.18
C LYS A 146 -2.31 2.72 10.80
N LEU A 147 -3.57 2.64 10.40
CA LEU A 147 -3.96 2.14 9.07
C LEU A 147 -3.43 3.03 7.95
N ILE A 148 -3.55 4.36 8.07
CA ILE A 148 -2.97 5.32 7.12
C ILE A 148 -1.48 5.07 6.94
N SER A 149 -0.74 4.97 8.05
CA SER A 149 0.71 4.72 8.03
C SER A 149 1.04 3.41 7.31
N LYS A 150 0.25 2.37 7.57
CA LYS A 150 0.43 1.03 7.00
C LYS A 150 0.15 1.01 5.49
N VAL A 151 -1.01 1.53 5.07
CA VAL A 151 -1.39 1.68 3.65
C VAL A 151 -0.34 2.51 2.90
N ASN A 152 0.12 3.60 3.52
CA ASN A 152 1.14 4.45 2.93
C ASN A 152 2.48 3.71 2.76
N SER A 153 2.89 2.92 3.75
CA SER A 153 4.12 2.12 3.66
C SER A 153 4.07 1.10 2.52
N LEU A 154 2.91 0.50 2.25
CA LEU A 154 2.72 -0.45 1.14
C LEU A 154 2.82 0.25 -0.22
N ALA A 155 2.28 1.47 -0.34
CA ALA A 155 2.43 2.27 -1.56
C ALA A 155 3.89 2.70 -1.75
N LEU A 156 4.56 3.17 -0.70
CA LEU A 156 5.96 3.62 -0.74
C LEU A 156 6.94 2.49 -1.06
N LYS A 157 6.70 1.26 -0.57
CA LYS A 157 7.52 0.07 -0.91
C LYS A 157 7.60 -0.16 -2.43
N ARG A 158 6.55 0.18 -3.17
CA ARG A 158 6.47 0.06 -4.65
C ARG A 158 7.07 1.25 -5.39
N GLN A 159 7.47 2.32 -4.68
CA GLN A 159 7.98 3.56 -5.27
C GLN A 159 9.49 3.73 -5.15
N LYS A 160 10.20 2.71 -4.65
CA LYS A 160 11.65 2.74 -4.49
C LYS A 160 12.31 3.02 -5.84
N GLY A 161 12.82 4.24 -6.01
CA GLY A 161 13.40 4.71 -7.28
C GLY A 161 12.97 6.14 -7.67
N THR A 162 11.87 6.66 -7.13
CA THR A 162 11.45 8.05 -7.40
C THR A 162 11.88 9.00 -6.28
N SER A 163 12.43 10.15 -6.65
CA SER A 163 12.89 11.17 -5.71
C SER A 163 11.70 11.96 -5.17
N ILE A 164 11.01 11.39 -4.18
CA ILE A 164 9.92 12.06 -3.47
C ILE A 164 10.50 13.25 -2.71
N SER A 165 10.47 14.42 -3.32
CA SER A 165 10.84 15.68 -2.68
C SER A 165 9.91 15.94 -1.50
N ARG A 166 10.47 16.23 -0.32
CA ARG A 166 9.74 16.66 0.87
C ARG A 166 8.93 17.91 0.53
N LYS A 167 7.61 17.78 0.40
CA LYS A 167 6.69 18.89 0.12
C LYS A 167 5.78 19.13 1.33
N ALA A 168 5.24 20.35 1.43
CA ALA A 168 4.42 20.78 2.56
C ALA A 168 3.09 20.01 2.67
N LEU A 169 2.70 19.66 3.89
CA LEU A 169 1.39 19.13 4.25
C LEU A 169 0.27 20.16 3.94
N TRP A 170 -0.87 19.69 3.47
CA TRP A 170 -2.10 20.44 3.22
C TRP A 170 -3.31 19.63 3.68
N ALA A 171 -4.38 20.32 4.06
CA ALA A 171 -5.61 19.70 4.52
C ALA A 171 -6.83 20.32 3.83
N VAL A 172 -7.69 19.49 3.26
CA VAL A 172 -8.98 19.94 2.70
C VAL A 172 -10.01 20.00 3.82
N ARG A 173 -10.19 21.19 4.41
CA ARG A 173 -11.12 21.36 5.54
C ARG A 173 -12.59 21.10 5.18
N ASP A 174 -12.95 21.30 3.93
CA ASP A 174 -14.29 21.05 3.41
C ASP A 174 -14.44 19.58 3.02
N GLY A 175 -15.13 18.80 3.85
CA GLY A 175 -15.37 17.38 3.62
C GLY A 175 -16.16 17.07 2.33
N GLY A 176 -16.98 18.00 1.85
CA GLY A 176 -17.68 17.87 0.57
C GLY A 176 -16.72 17.99 -0.61
N LYS A 177 -15.84 18.99 -0.59
CA LYS A 177 -14.78 19.15 -1.60
C LYS A 177 -13.80 17.98 -1.57
N PHE A 178 -13.46 17.47 -0.38
CA PHE A 178 -12.57 16.32 -0.27
C PHE A 178 -13.22 15.07 -0.86
N ARG A 179 -14.49 14.79 -0.57
CA ARG A 179 -15.23 13.67 -1.20
C ARG A 179 -15.25 13.76 -2.73
N ASN A 180 -15.58 14.93 -3.26
CA ASN A 180 -15.60 15.15 -4.71
C ASN A 180 -14.21 14.90 -5.34
N LEU A 181 -13.14 15.36 -4.69
CA LEU A 181 -11.78 15.04 -5.16
C LEU A 181 -11.53 13.52 -5.20
N LEU A 182 -11.91 12.79 -4.16
CA LEU A 182 -11.73 11.34 -4.11
C LEU A 182 -12.53 10.62 -5.20
N GLU A 183 -13.75 11.09 -5.49
CA GLU A 183 -14.59 10.58 -6.59
C GLU A 183 -13.92 10.81 -7.96
N GLN A 184 -13.41 12.02 -8.23
CA GLN A 184 -12.71 12.33 -9.50
C GLN A 184 -11.45 11.48 -9.71
N ILE A 185 -10.69 11.23 -8.63
CA ILE A 185 -9.52 10.36 -8.67
C ILE A 185 -9.97 8.91 -8.93
N ASP A 186 -11.01 8.42 -8.24
CA ASP A 186 -11.53 7.06 -8.44
C ASP A 186 -11.99 6.80 -9.88
N GLU A 187 -12.70 7.76 -10.47
CA GLU A 187 -13.11 7.71 -11.88
C GLU A 187 -11.90 7.64 -12.81
N SER A 188 -10.91 8.50 -12.60
CA SER A 188 -9.67 8.53 -13.40
C SER A 188 -8.86 7.23 -13.26
N LEU A 189 -8.79 6.65 -12.06
CA LEU A 189 -8.13 5.35 -11.83
C LEU A 189 -8.88 4.20 -12.50
N THR A 190 -10.22 4.23 -12.45
CA THR A 190 -11.07 3.26 -13.11
C THR A 190 -10.88 3.29 -14.62
N ASP A 191 -10.68 4.47 -15.21
CA ASP A 191 -10.36 4.61 -16.63
C ASP A 191 -8.93 4.18 -16.96
N LEU A 192 -7.95 4.47 -16.09
CA LEU A 192 -6.58 3.96 -16.23
C LEU A 192 -6.53 2.42 -16.25
N GLU A 193 -7.33 1.76 -15.41
CA GLU A 193 -7.43 0.30 -15.37
C GLU A 193 -8.09 -0.30 -16.62
N LYS A 194 -8.83 0.48 -17.42
CA LYS A 194 -9.37 0.00 -18.71
C LYS A 194 -8.31 -0.01 -19.81
N ILE A 195 -7.25 0.78 -19.68
CA ILE A 195 -6.22 1.03 -20.70
C ILE A 195 -5.09 -0.03 -20.67
N PHE A 196 -5.26 -1.15 -19.96
CA PHE A 196 -4.31 -2.26 -20.07
C PHE A 196 -4.23 -2.75 -21.53
N PRO A 197 -3.03 -2.89 -22.13
CA PRO A 197 -2.90 -3.38 -23.50
C PRO A 197 -3.42 -4.81 -23.65
N ASP A 198 -4.19 -5.09 -24.70
CA ASP A 198 -4.83 -6.41 -24.90
C ASP A 198 -3.86 -7.59 -24.80
N ALA A 199 -2.65 -7.43 -25.34
CA ALA A 199 -1.61 -8.47 -25.33
C ALA A 199 -1.03 -8.76 -23.93
N THR A 200 -1.14 -7.83 -22.97
CA THR A 200 -0.54 -7.94 -21.64
C THR A 200 -1.57 -7.94 -20.50
N LYS A 201 -2.86 -7.74 -20.80
CA LYS A 201 -3.98 -7.76 -19.86
C LYS A 201 -3.94 -8.96 -18.89
N ALA A 202 -3.65 -10.17 -19.37
CA ALA A 202 -3.64 -11.37 -18.52
C ALA A 202 -2.51 -11.32 -17.47
N LYS A 203 -1.28 -11.00 -17.89
CA LYS A 203 -0.11 -10.89 -17.02
C LYS A 203 -0.27 -9.74 -16.02
N GLN A 204 -0.77 -8.59 -16.47
CA GLN A 204 -0.97 -7.41 -15.63
C GLN A 204 -2.07 -7.63 -14.58
N ARG A 205 -3.15 -8.33 -14.96
CA ARG A 205 -4.19 -8.77 -14.01
C ARG A 205 -3.63 -9.72 -12.96
N GLN A 206 -2.82 -10.72 -13.36
CA GLN A 206 -2.18 -11.64 -12.42
C GLN A 206 -1.29 -10.89 -11.41
N VAL A 207 -0.40 -10.01 -11.89
CA VAL A 207 0.45 -9.19 -11.01
C VAL A 207 -0.39 -8.35 -10.06
N ARG A 208 -1.43 -7.67 -10.58
CA ARG A 208 -2.33 -6.86 -9.75
C ARG A 208 -3.03 -7.72 -8.69
N ASP A 209 -3.56 -8.88 -9.06
CA ASP A 209 -4.31 -9.75 -8.16
C ASP A 209 -3.39 -10.34 -7.07
N GLU A 210 -2.13 -10.68 -7.39
CA GLU A 210 -1.09 -11.05 -6.41
C GLU A 210 -0.76 -9.92 -5.45
N LEU A 211 -0.61 -8.69 -5.96
CA LEU A 211 -0.37 -7.50 -5.14
C LEU A 211 -1.55 -7.19 -4.22
N VAL A 212 -2.79 -7.33 -4.71
CA VAL A 212 -4.01 -7.14 -3.93
C VAL A 212 -4.04 -8.12 -2.75
N LYS A 213 -3.74 -9.41 -3.00
CA LYS A 213 -3.69 -10.43 -1.96
C LYS A 213 -2.62 -10.10 -0.92
N THR A 214 -1.41 -9.75 -1.37
CA THR A 214 -0.30 -9.39 -0.48
C THR A 214 -0.63 -8.16 0.37
N ASP A 215 -1.24 -7.13 -0.24
CA ASP A 215 -1.69 -5.92 0.48
C ASP A 215 -2.75 -6.26 1.53
N ALA A 216 -3.74 -7.10 1.18
CA ALA A 216 -4.77 -7.53 2.12
C ALA A 216 -4.19 -8.29 3.32
N GLU A 217 -3.29 -9.25 3.08
CA GLU A 217 -2.61 -10.01 4.14
C GLU A 217 -1.79 -9.09 5.05
N GLU A 218 -1.02 -8.18 4.47
CA GLU A 218 -0.25 -7.21 5.24
C GLU A 218 -1.18 -6.31 6.04
N LEU A 219 -2.26 -5.76 5.47
CA LEU A 219 -3.20 -4.87 6.16
C LEU A 219 -3.95 -5.54 7.31
N VAL A 220 -4.37 -6.80 7.15
CA VAL A 220 -5.06 -7.59 8.19
C VAL A 220 -4.10 -8.07 9.27
N ARG A 221 -2.81 -8.27 8.96
CA ARG A 221 -1.82 -8.71 9.95
C ARG A 221 -1.73 -7.73 11.14
N PRO A 222 -1.83 -8.20 12.40
CA PRO A 222 -1.70 -7.34 13.57
C PRO A 222 -0.37 -6.60 13.58
N SER A 223 -0.39 -5.31 13.92
CA SER A 223 0.82 -4.46 13.85
C SER A 223 1.74 -4.61 15.08
N GLY A 224 1.42 -5.50 16.04
CA GLY A 224 2.17 -5.70 17.28
C GLY A 224 1.57 -6.73 18.24
N ILE A 225 2.21 -6.92 19.40
CA ILE A 225 1.97 -7.98 20.41
C ILE A 225 0.73 -7.67 21.30
N GLU A 226 0.12 -6.50 21.18
CA GLU A 226 -0.89 -6.00 22.13
C GLU A 226 -2.12 -5.41 21.43
N GLU A 227 -2.63 -6.00 20.34
CA GLU A 227 -3.97 -5.64 19.85
C GLU A 227 -5.01 -6.52 20.56
N PRO A 228 -5.87 -5.96 21.44
CA PRO A 228 -7.01 -6.67 22.00
C PRO A 228 -7.84 -7.32 20.90
N ALA A 229 -8.43 -8.49 21.16
CA ALA A 229 -9.27 -9.19 20.18
C ALA A 229 -10.43 -8.32 19.63
N ASP A 230 -10.93 -7.38 20.45
CA ASP A 230 -11.97 -6.42 20.07
C ASP A 230 -11.48 -5.37 19.05
N ASP A 231 -10.20 -4.95 19.16
CA ASP A 231 -9.58 -3.98 18.26
C ASP A 231 -9.36 -4.58 16.86
N GLY A 232 -9.17 -5.90 16.76
CA GLY A 232 -9.08 -6.61 15.48
C GLY A 232 -10.36 -6.50 14.67
N GLN A 233 -11.52 -6.78 15.28
CA GLN A 233 -12.82 -6.69 14.61
C GLN A 233 -13.16 -5.24 14.23
N ALA A 234 -12.87 -4.28 15.10
CA ALA A 234 -13.03 -2.86 14.81
C ALA A 234 -12.12 -2.39 13.66
N THR A 235 -10.86 -2.85 13.63
CA THR A 235 -9.92 -2.57 12.52
C THR A 235 -10.45 -3.11 11.21
N MET A 236 -11.01 -4.32 11.21
CA MET A 236 -11.64 -4.92 10.03
C MET A 236 -12.85 -4.11 9.55
N ALA A 237 -13.68 -3.62 10.47
CA ALA A 237 -14.82 -2.78 10.11
C ALA A 237 -14.38 -1.46 9.46
N VAL A 238 -13.36 -0.80 10.03
CA VAL A 238 -12.78 0.44 9.47
C VAL A 238 -12.16 0.18 8.09
N LEU A 239 -11.42 -0.92 7.92
CA LEU A 239 -10.85 -1.33 6.63
C LEU A 239 -11.94 -1.59 5.58
N ALA A 240 -12.99 -2.33 5.93
CA ALA A 240 -14.10 -2.63 5.04
C ALA A 240 -14.86 -1.34 4.62
N GLU A 241 -15.09 -0.42 5.56
CA GLU A 241 -15.73 0.88 5.29
C GLU A 241 -14.86 1.74 4.36
N ALA A 242 -13.56 1.83 4.64
CA ALA A 242 -12.64 2.69 3.90
C ALA A 242 -12.33 2.17 2.48
N THR A 243 -12.40 0.87 2.26
CA THR A 243 -12.22 0.28 0.91
C THR A 243 -13.51 0.29 0.07
N THR A 244 -14.67 0.46 0.71
CA THR A 244 -15.97 0.50 0.01
C THR A 244 -16.03 1.67 -0.98
N GLY A 245 -16.27 1.35 -2.24
CA GLY A 245 -16.36 2.33 -3.33
C GLY A 245 -15.03 2.95 -3.73
N VAL A 246 -13.90 2.42 -3.25
CA VAL A 246 -12.54 2.90 -3.58
C VAL A 246 -11.74 1.80 -4.26
N ASP A 247 -11.83 0.57 -3.74
CA ASP A 247 -11.13 -0.58 -4.29
C ASP A 247 -11.86 -1.88 -4.00
N ALA A 248 -12.68 -2.31 -4.97
CA ALA A 248 -13.47 -3.53 -4.85
C ALA A 248 -12.62 -4.80 -4.73
N LEU A 249 -11.46 -4.85 -5.41
CA LEU A 249 -10.58 -6.02 -5.38
C LEU A 249 -9.91 -6.18 -4.02
N LEU A 250 -9.40 -5.07 -3.48
CA LEU A 250 -8.82 -5.05 -2.14
C LEU A 250 -9.89 -5.32 -1.08
N GLN A 251 -11.09 -4.78 -1.23
CA GLN A 251 -12.19 -5.07 -0.32
C GLN A 251 -12.53 -6.58 -0.29
N GLU A 252 -12.59 -7.23 -1.45
CA GLU A 252 -12.83 -8.67 -1.55
C GLU A 252 -11.68 -9.48 -0.95
N ALA A 253 -10.44 -9.10 -1.26
CA ALA A 253 -9.25 -9.77 -0.71
C ALA A 253 -9.15 -9.61 0.81
N ILE A 254 -9.49 -8.43 1.36
CA ILE A 254 -9.58 -8.22 2.80
C ILE A 254 -10.65 -9.14 3.39
N LYS A 255 -11.85 -9.23 2.80
CA LYS A 255 -12.90 -10.17 3.26
C LYS A 255 -12.47 -11.62 3.25
N LYS A 256 -11.64 -12.03 2.26
CA LYS A 256 -11.04 -13.37 2.18
C LYS A 256 -9.90 -13.58 3.18
N ALA A 257 -9.14 -12.52 3.48
CA ALA A 257 -8.05 -12.53 4.44
C ALA A 257 -8.54 -12.39 5.90
N VAL A 258 -9.80 -11.98 6.12
CA VAL A 258 -10.46 -12.02 7.44
C VAL A 258 -10.33 -13.45 7.96
N PRO A 259 -9.80 -13.64 9.17
CA PRO A 259 -9.54 -14.96 9.72
C PRO A 259 -10.85 -15.71 9.98
N GLY A 260 -11.29 -16.48 8.98
CA GLY A 260 -11.90 -17.77 9.22
C GLY A 260 -10.79 -18.81 9.14
N ASP A 261 -10.36 -19.37 10.27
CA ASP A 261 -9.52 -20.58 10.38
C ASP A 261 -8.13 -20.63 9.68
N ASP A 262 -7.79 -19.67 8.80
CA ASP A 262 -6.65 -19.71 7.86
C ASP A 262 -5.39 -18.94 8.30
N LEU A 263 -5.44 -18.29 9.48
CA LEU A 263 -4.24 -17.77 10.16
C LEU A 263 -3.46 -18.88 10.90
N LYS A 264 -3.52 -20.13 10.40
CA LYS A 264 -2.69 -21.24 10.88
C LYS A 264 -1.26 -21.06 10.40
N ASN A 265 -0.31 -21.45 11.25
CA ASN A 265 1.09 -21.58 10.85
C ASN A 265 1.15 -22.39 9.55
N ARG A 266 1.81 -21.86 8.52
CA ARG A 266 1.89 -22.51 7.20
C ARG A 266 3.32 -22.48 6.64
N PHE A 267 3.61 -23.48 5.83
CA PHE A 267 4.78 -23.50 4.93
C PHE A 267 4.32 -22.98 3.57
N GLU A 268 4.95 -21.94 3.04
CA GLU A 268 4.65 -21.41 1.70
C GLU A 268 5.52 -22.03 0.61
N SER A 269 6.52 -22.80 1.02
CA SER A 269 7.56 -23.39 0.17
C SER A 269 7.70 -24.89 0.43
N GLU A 270 8.42 -25.58 -0.46
CA GLU A 270 8.57 -27.04 -0.43
C GLU A 270 9.26 -27.53 0.87
N VAL A 271 8.64 -28.54 1.51
CA VAL A 271 9.20 -29.26 2.65
C VAL A 271 9.48 -30.70 2.22
N VAL A 272 10.75 -31.04 2.10
CA VAL A 272 11.21 -32.38 1.70
C VAL A 272 11.64 -33.16 2.94
N MET A 273 10.95 -34.26 3.24
CA MET A 273 11.25 -35.14 4.36
C MET A 273 11.72 -36.50 3.85
N ILE A 274 12.93 -36.92 4.26
CA ILE A 274 13.55 -38.18 3.83
C ILE A 274 13.80 -39.06 5.05
N GLU A 275 13.34 -40.32 5.03
CA GLU A 275 13.42 -41.28 6.15
C GLU A 275 12.51 -40.90 7.34
N ASN A 276 13.06 -40.85 8.57
CA ASN A 276 12.31 -40.77 9.84
C ASN A 276 12.25 -39.35 10.39
N VAL A 277 11.95 -38.38 9.54
CA VAL A 277 11.83 -36.97 9.94
C VAL A 277 10.51 -36.75 10.68
N ARG A 278 10.56 -36.05 11.82
CA ARG A 278 9.36 -35.62 12.56
C ARG A 278 9.18 -34.12 12.41
N LEU A 279 7.99 -33.72 11.97
CA LEU A 279 7.61 -32.33 11.74
C LEU A 279 6.45 -31.95 12.66
N SER A 280 6.58 -30.85 13.41
CA SER A 280 5.48 -30.23 14.15
C SER A 280 5.38 -28.76 13.74
N GLN A 281 4.14 -28.30 13.58
CA GLN A 281 3.83 -26.92 13.21
C GLN A 281 2.66 -26.45 14.06
N GLY A 282 2.83 -25.34 14.79
CA GLY A 282 1.78 -24.90 15.70
C GLY A 282 2.27 -24.18 16.94
N LEU A 283 1.34 -23.99 17.86
CA LEU A 283 1.62 -23.55 19.22
C LEU A 283 1.69 -24.79 20.12
N GLU A 284 2.84 -25.02 20.74
CA GLU A 284 3.02 -26.08 21.75
C GLU A 284 3.04 -25.45 23.15
N VAL A 285 2.04 -25.78 23.97
CA VAL A 285 1.96 -25.36 25.38
C VAL A 285 1.98 -26.58 26.27
N MET A 286 2.99 -26.67 27.11
CA MET A 286 3.14 -27.83 28.00
C MET A 286 2.24 -27.74 29.22
N SER A 287 1.78 -28.91 29.67
CA SER A 287 1.05 -29.06 30.92
C SER A 287 1.86 -28.47 32.08
N GLY A 288 1.26 -27.51 32.80
CA GLY A 288 1.89 -26.82 33.92
C GLY A 288 2.58 -25.50 33.57
N TYR A 289 2.61 -25.08 32.29
CA TYR A 289 3.01 -23.72 31.95
C TYR A 289 1.97 -22.71 32.48
N VAL A 290 2.43 -21.75 33.29
CA VAL A 290 1.62 -20.64 33.81
C VAL A 290 2.32 -19.34 33.40
N GLY A 291 1.92 -18.82 32.24
CA GLY A 291 2.46 -17.60 31.67
C GLY A 291 1.66 -17.16 30.43
N PRO A 292 1.90 -15.94 29.93
CA PRO A 292 1.21 -15.46 28.73
C PRO A 292 1.66 -16.24 27.49
N THR A 293 0.70 -16.74 26.72
CA THR A 293 0.91 -17.40 25.42
C THR A 293 0.49 -16.46 24.29
N ASN A 294 1.25 -16.38 23.18
CA ASN A 294 0.85 -15.58 22.02
C ASN A 294 -0.14 -16.35 21.14
N VAL A 295 -1.35 -16.57 21.64
CA VAL A 295 -2.43 -17.19 20.86
C VAL A 295 -2.83 -16.20 19.76
N GLY A 296 -2.76 -16.63 18.49
CA GLY A 296 -3.17 -15.81 17.33
C GLY A 296 -2.02 -15.28 16.45
N ARG A 297 -0.75 -15.58 16.78
CA ARG A 297 0.37 -15.29 15.88
C ARG A 297 0.49 -16.34 14.77
N THR A 298 0.40 -15.91 13.52
CA THR A 298 0.69 -16.76 12.36
C THR A 298 2.17 -16.73 12.03
N SER A 299 2.84 -17.88 12.14
CA SER A 299 4.20 -18.09 11.67
C SER A 299 4.17 -18.63 10.25
N VAL A 300 4.66 -17.84 9.30
CA VAL A 300 4.79 -18.24 7.90
C VAL A 300 6.26 -18.50 7.60
N PHE A 301 6.57 -19.67 7.03
CA PHE A 301 7.92 -19.99 6.57
C PHE A 301 7.93 -20.04 5.05
N SER A 302 8.69 -19.14 4.44
CA SER A 302 8.79 -18.96 2.99
C SER A 302 10.05 -19.57 2.38
N GLY A 303 10.93 -20.21 3.16
CA GLY A 303 12.10 -20.93 2.67
C GLY A 303 11.80 -22.38 2.28
N SER A 304 12.64 -22.99 1.44
CA SER A 304 12.61 -24.46 1.24
C SER A 304 13.29 -25.16 2.40
N MET A 305 12.70 -26.23 2.94
CA MET A 305 13.30 -27.01 4.02
C MET A 305 13.48 -28.47 3.60
N LYS A 306 14.65 -29.04 3.92
CA LYS A 306 14.95 -30.45 3.68
C LYS A 306 15.43 -31.13 4.95
N GLY A 307 14.67 -32.10 5.45
CA GLY A 307 15.05 -32.97 6.55
C GLY A 307 15.45 -34.36 6.04
N SER A 308 16.42 -35.00 6.70
CA SER A 308 16.79 -36.40 6.42
C SER A 308 17.16 -37.15 7.71
N GLY A 309 17.13 -38.48 7.70
CA GLY A 309 17.49 -39.29 8.87
C GLY A 309 16.43 -39.21 9.97
N ASN A 310 16.86 -38.94 11.19
CA ASN A 310 15.99 -38.78 12.37
C ASN A 310 15.77 -37.30 12.74
N ALA A 311 15.78 -36.40 11.75
CA ALA A 311 15.66 -34.96 12.01
C ALA A 311 14.31 -34.60 12.64
N ARG A 312 14.32 -33.60 13.53
CA ARG A 312 13.13 -33.03 14.18
C ARG A 312 13.00 -31.58 13.75
N ILE A 313 11.91 -31.24 13.08
CA ILE A 313 11.63 -29.91 12.58
C ILE A 313 10.42 -29.37 13.36
N PHE A 314 10.57 -28.17 13.92
CA PHE A 314 9.48 -27.47 14.58
C PHE A 314 9.34 -26.06 14.00
N GLN A 315 8.14 -25.71 13.55
CA GLN A 315 7.81 -24.35 13.14
C GLN A 315 6.63 -23.82 13.94
N GLY A 316 6.92 -22.89 14.84
CA GLY A 316 5.90 -22.19 15.61
C GLY A 316 6.44 -21.73 16.95
N GLU A 317 5.54 -21.54 17.90
CA GLU A 317 5.87 -21.04 19.23
C GLU A 317 5.74 -22.15 20.27
N TYR A 318 6.61 -22.12 21.27
CA TYR A 318 6.72 -23.17 22.27
C TYR A 318 6.87 -22.58 23.68
N TYR A 319 6.08 -23.12 24.61
CA TYR A 319 6.03 -22.68 26.00
C TYR A 319 6.13 -23.88 26.95
N GLY A 320 7.25 -23.99 27.66
CA GLY A 320 7.50 -25.07 28.63
C GLY A 320 8.98 -25.46 28.71
N SER A 321 9.28 -26.56 29.41
CA SER A 321 10.65 -27.10 29.59
C SER A 321 11.04 -28.29 28.69
N LYS A 322 10.08 -29.08 28.18
CA LYS A 322 10.30 -30.13 27.16
C LYS A 322 9.33 -30.02 25.98
N ARG A 323 9.80 -30.18 24.74
CA ARG A 323 8.97 -30.17 23.53
C ARG A 323 8.32 -31.52 23.26
N VAL A 324 7.34 -31.57 22.34
CA VAL A 324 6.67 -32.81 21.92
C VAL A 324 7.64 -33.86 21.37
N PHE A 325 8.77 -33.42 20.81
CA PHE A 325 9.80 -34.33 20.32
C PHE A 325 10.95 -34.56 21.30
N ASP A 326 10.96 -33.94 22.48
CA ASP A 326 11.99 -34.18 23.49
C ASP A 326 11.58 -35.35 24.38
N ASP A 327 12.17 -36.53 24.13
CA ASP A 327 12.11 -37.68 25.04
C ASP A 327 12.86 -37.34 26.35
#